data_AF-A0A970HRY4-F1
#
_entry.id   AF-A0A970HRY4-F1
#
_cell.length_a   1.000
_cell.length_b   1.000
_cell.length_c   1.000
_cell.angle_alpha   90.00
_cell.angle_beta   90.00
_cell.angle_gamma   90.00
#
_symmetry.space_group_name_H-M   'P 1'
#
loop_
_entity.id
_entity.type
_entity.pdbx_description
1 polymer ?
#
loop_
_entity_poly.entity_id
_entity_poly.type
_entity_poly.pdbx_seq_one_letter_code
_entity_poly.pdbx_strand_id
1 'polypeptide(L)' 'MQALDRSNLSDQQRQAVVEFSRRLNKRYAVAEVVLYGSYARGQGTPGSDIDLLVVLDEPVNRSLR' A
#
# COMPACT_ATOMS: atom_id res chain seq x y z
N MET A 1 -11.38 -2.39 -1.83
CA MET A 1 -10.55 -3.50 -2.40
C MET A 1 -10.56 -3.57 -3.93
N GLN A 2 -11.46 -2.88 -4.66
CA GLN A 2 -11.51 -2.88 -6.14
C GLN A 2 -10.27 -2.27 -6.85
N ALA A 3 -9.43 -1.49 -6.16
CA ALA A 3 -8.29 -0.80 -6.78
C ALA A 3 -7.09 -1.72 -7.10
N LEU A 4 -6.89 -2.80 -6.35
CA LEU A 4 -5.76 -3.71 -6.60
C LEU A 4 -6.03 -4.62 -7.81
N ASP A 5 -7.28 -4.89 -8.17
CA ASP A 5 -7.64 -5.80 -9.29
C ASP A 5 -7.17 -5.33 -10.65
N ARG A 6 -6.83 -4.05 -10.81
CA ARG A 6 -6.31 -3.50 -12.06
C ARG A 6 -4.77 -3.55 -12.16
N SER A 7 -4.07 -3.96 -11.11
CA SER A 7 -2.61 -4.12 -11.14
C SER A 7 -2.22 -5.56 -11.47
N ASN A 8 -1.04 -5.74 -12.06
CA ASN A 8 -0.45 -7.05 -12.34
C ASN A 8 0.29 -7.66 -11.13
N LEU A 9 -0.13 -7.30 -9.91
CA LEU A 9 0.36 -7.91 -8.68
C LEU A 9 -0.07 -9.38 -8.60
N SER A 10 0.85 -10.24 -8.16
CA SER A 10 0.53 -11.63 -7.81
C SER A 10 -0.38 -11.71 -6.59
N ASP A 11 -1.03 -12.86 -6.37
CA ASP A 11 -1.88 -13.08 -5.19
C ASP A 11 -1.12 -12.89 -3.88
N GLN A 12 0.13 -13.36 -3.82
CA GLN A 12 0.98 -13.18 -2.64
C GLN A 12 1.27 -11.69 -2.38
N GLN A 13 1.57 -10.93 -3.43
CA GLN A 13 1.83 -9.49 -3.31
C GLN A 13 0.56 -8.73 -2.89
N ARG A 14 -0.61 -9.08 -3.45
CA ARG A 14 -1.90 -8.52 -3.04
C ARG A 14 -2.18 -8.79 -1.57
N GLN A 15 -1.98 -10.02 -1.12
CA GLN A 15 -2.13 -10.39 0.30
C GLN A 15 -1.17 -9.60 1.19
N ALA A 16 0.08 -9.40 0.76
CA ALA A 16 1.05 -8.59 1.49
C ALA A 16 0.60 -7.12 1.63
N VAL A 17 0.09 -6.50 0.56
CA VAL A 17 -0.43 -5.13 0.59
C VAL A 17 -1.65 -5.01 1.50
N VAL A 18 -2.56 -5.99 1.45
CA VAL A 18 -3.75 -6.03 2.33
C VAL A 18 -3.33 -6.17 3.79
N GLU A 19 -2.42 -7.08 4.11
CA GLU A 19 -1.93 -7.29 5.47
C GLU A 19 -1.17 -6.07 5.99
N PHE A 20 -0.34 -5.44 5.16
CA PHE A 20 0.34 -4.20 5.49
C PHE A 20 -0.65 -3.07 5.80
N SER A 21 -1.65 -2.87 4.93
CA SER A 21 -2.70 -1.86 5.11
C SER A 21 -3.49 -2.11 6.40
N ARG A 22 -3.79 -3.37 6.72
CA ARG A 22 -4.46 -3.76 7.97
C ARG A 22 -3.62 -3.41 9.21
N ARG A 23 -2.30 -3.63 9.17
CA ARG A 23 -1.39 -3.28 10.29
C ARG A 23 -1.26 -1.77 10.46
N LEU A 24 -1.17 -1.03 9.36
CA LEU A 24 -1.15 0.43 9.34
C LEU A 24 -2.40 1.01 10.02
N ASN A 25 -3.60 0.57 9.60
CA ASN A 25 -4.88 1.01 10.16
C ASN A 25 -5.03 0.74 11.67
N LYS A 26 -4.32 -0.25 12.21
CA LYS A 26 -4.34 -0.51 13.66
C LYS A 26 -3.48 0.45 14.48
N ARG A 27 -2.51 1.11 13.85
CA ARG A 27 -1.51 1.96 14.52
C ARG A 27 -1.70 3.45 14.22
N TYR A 28 -2.33 3.79 13.08
CA TYR A 28 -2.49 5.16 12.62
C TYR A 28 -3.91 5.40 12.11
N ALA A 29 -4.40 6.64 12.23
CA ALA A 29 -5.61 7.11 11.56
C ALA A 29 -5.32 7.27 10.05
N VAL A 30 -5.45 6.15 9.33
CA VAL A 30 -5.17 6.08 7.89
C VAL A 30 -6.45 6.44 7.13
N ALA A 31 -6.37 7.51 6.34
CA ALA A 31 -7.44 7.92 5.45
C ALA A 31 -7.49 7.03 4.20
N GLU A 32 -6.32 6.78 3.61
CA GLU A 32 -6.21 6.04 2.36
C GLU A 32 -4.85 5.35 2.20
N VAL A 33 -4.85 4.19 1.56
CA VAL A 33 -3.63 3.52 1.05
C VAL A 33 -3.78 3.35 -0.46
N VAL A 34 -2.85 3.92 -1.22
CA VAL A 34 -2.89 3.97 -2.67
C VAL A 34 -1.69 3.21 -3.24
N LEU A 35 -1.94 2.31 -4.19
CA LEU A 35 -0.87 1.67 -4.96
C LEU A 35 -0.25 2.72 -5.88
N TYR A 36 1.07 2.82 -5.86
CA TYR A 36 1.83 3.77 -6.67
C TYR A 36 2.88 3.06 -7.54
N GLY A 37 3.72 3.84 -8.21
CA GLY A 37 4.91 3.31 -8.88
C GLY A 37 4.62 2.47 -10.13
N SER A 38 5.47 1.47 -10.37
CA SER A 38 5.42 0.65 -11.60
C SER A 38 4.17 -0.23 -11.67
N TYR A 39 3.77 -0.87 -10.57
CA TYR A 39 2.56 -1.70 -10.51
C TYR A 39 1.27 -0.90 -10.70
N ALA A 40 1.19 0.35 -10.21
CA ALA A 40 0.05 1.23 -10.46
C ALA A 40 -0.09 1.61 -11.95
N ARG A 41 1.04 1.69 -12.67
CA ARG A 41 1.09 2.02 -14.11
C ARG A 41 0.99 0.80 -15.03
N GLY A 42 0.85 -0.40 -14.48
CA GLY A 42 0.83 -1.65 -15.24
C GLY A 42 2.18 -2.04 -15.86
N GLN A 43 3.28 -1.45 -15.37
CA GLN A 43 4.65 -1.71 -15.84
C GLN A 43 5.48 -2.50 -14.81
N GLY A 44 4.86 -2.96 -13.72
CA GLY A 44 5.52 -3.77 -12.70
C GLY A 44 6.00 -5.10 -13.27
N THR A 45 7.19 -5.52 -12.87
CA THR A 45 7.77 -6.83 -13.17
C THR A 45 7.95 -7.62 -11.87
N PRO A 46 8.14 -8.95 -11.89
CA PRO A 46 8.28 -9.74 -10.66
C PRO A 46 9.40 -9.27 -9.71
N GLY A 47 10.44 -8.61 -10.24
CA GLY A 47 11.53 -8.01 -9.46
C GLY A 47 11.32 -6.53 -9.10
N SER A 48 10.20 -5.93 -9.46
CA SER A 48 9.86 -4.55 -9.10
C SER A 48 9.40 -4.46 -7.64
N ASP A 49 9.77 -3.36 -6.99
CA ASP A 49 9.24 -3.00 -5.67
C ASP A 49 7.74 -2.67 -5.72
N ILE A 50 7.08 -2.74 -4.57
CA ILE A 50 5.70 -2.32 -4.39
C ILE A 50 5.69 -0.97 -3.67
N ASP A 51 5.42 0.08 -4.42
CA ASP A 51 5.31 1.44 -3.88
C ASP A 51 3.89 1.70 -3.38
N LEU A 52 3.78 2.20 -2.14
CA LEU A 52 2.50 2.59 -1.53
C LEU A 52 2.58 4.04 -1.06
N LEU A 53 1.57 4.83 -1.42
CA LEU A 53 1.31 6.14 -0.82
C LEU A 53 0.28 5.95 0.29
N VAL A 54 0.59 6.45 1.50
CA VAL A 54 -0.29 6.38 2.67
C VAL A 54 -0.70 7.79 3.06
N VAL A 55 -2.00 8.05 3.06
CA VAL A 55 -2.59 9.31 3.53
C VAL A 55 -3.12 9.10 4.93
N LEU A 56 -2.77 10.00 5.84
CA LEU A 56 -3.18 9.96 7.24
C LEU A 56 -4.05 11.17 7.55
N ASP A 57 -5.05 10.99 8.39
CA ASP A 57 -5.91 12.08 8.86
C ASP A 57 -5.19 12.99 9.87
N GLU A 58 -4.15 12.46 10.51
CA GLU A 58 -3.41 13.12 11.57
C GLU A 58 -1.90 13.13 11.29
N PRO A 59 -1.17 14.21 11.65
CA PRO A 59 0.28 14.25 11.54
C PRO A 59 0.95 13.15 12.37
N VAL A 60 1.93 12.46 11.79
CA VAL A 60 2.75 11.49 12.55
C VAL A 60 3.75 12.26 13.40
N ASN A 61 3.65 12.11 14.71
CA ASN A 61 4.71 12.58 15.60
C ASN A 61 5.92 11.64 15.52
N ARG A 62 7.08 12.19 15.15
CA ARG A 62 8.36 11.47 14.98
C ARG A 62 8.88 10.81 16.27
N SER A 63 8.28 11.13 17.43
CA SER A 63 8.54 10.47 18.72
C SER A 63 8.12 9.00 18.77
N LEU A 64 7.34 8.52 17.80
CA LEU A 64 6.94 7.12 17.66
C LEU A 64 8.06 6.32 16.94
N ARG A 65 9.23 6.19 17.57
CA ARG A 65 10.23 5.19 17.20
C ARG A 65 10.08 3.96 18.08
#